data_AF-A0A212EQD4-F1
#
_entry.id   AF-A0A212EQD4-F1
#
_cell.length_a   1.000
_cell.length_b   1.000
_cell.length_c   1.000
_cell.angle_alpha   90.00
_cell.angle_beta   90.00
_cell.angle_gamma   90.00
#
_symmetry.space_group_name_H-M   'P 1'
#
loop_
_entity.id
_entity.type
_entity.pdbx_description
1 polymer ?
#
loop_
_entity_poly.entity_id
_entity_poly.type
_entity_poly.pdbx_seq_one_letter_code
_entity_poly.pdbx_strand_id
1 'polypeptide(L)'
;MELVFVLSFVSIGLAYDKASFYGASYISYPLQEAKGITDISFRFRTHLSDALLLLAAGKTDYCMIRLEGGKLKLHINLGAGESELSSAKGTYLNDTQYHHVSIIRREANLTMKVDDSVVKKKLPGRFFELNIHFGIFLGGQGDFSELFLGHMENFRGCMEDVYYNGVKIIEKARSRSGSVHVEGVTWNCALEFDADISSDISFIDEGAYLILPKINSRAGGRWQIEFKTITPNAVILYNPGGGRGSDFLAVEMLEGVVRVKMAKSQIVHTARVNDGQWHKMHLMFNPSVIEPMRYERTCVSHLRH
;
A
#
# COMPACT_ATOMS: atom_id res chain seq x y z
N MET A 1 14.39 15.99 56.34
CA MET A 1 14.66 15.31 55.05
C MET A 1 13.30 15.10 54.41
N GLU A 2 12.89 16.03 53.55
CA GLU A 2 11.56 15.97 52.90
C GLU A 2 11.60 14.97 51.74
N LEU A 3 10.68 14.00 51.77
CA LEU A 3 10.53 13.00 50.72
C LEU A 3 9.66 13.61 49.60
N VAL A 4 10.27 13.94 48.47
CA VAL A 4 9.55 14.36 47.26
C VAL A 4 9.10 13.10 46.51
N PHE A 5 7.80 12.85 46.48
CA PHE A 5 7.21 11.84 45.60
C PHE A 5 7.10 12.39 44.17
N VAL A 6 7.95 11.90 43.27
CA VAL A 6 7.83 12.17 41.83
C VAL A 6 6.77 11.23 41.27
N LEU A 7 5.56 11.74 41.06
CA LEU A 7 4.52 11.05 40.30
C LEU A 7 4.88 11.12 38.81
N SER A 8 5.41 10.02 38.27
CA SER A 8 5.59 9.85 36.83
C SER A 8 4.23 9.64 36.16
N PHE A 9 3.74 10.64 35.46
CA PHE A 9 2.61 10.47 34.55
C PHE A 9 3.07 9.66 33.35
N VAL A 10 2.78 8.35 33.35
CA VAL A 10 2.83 7.55 32.12
C VAL A 10 1.65 8.02 31.27
N SER A 11 1.94 8.74 30.19
CA SER A 11 0.95 9.00 29.15
C SER A 11 0.55 7.64 28.57
N ILE A 12 -0.60 7.12 29.00
CA ILE A 12 -1.25 5.98 28.34
C ILE A 12 -1.74 6.51 27.00
N GLY A 13 -0.87 6.48 25.99
CA GLY A 13 -1.29 6.66 24.61
C GLY A 13 -2.34 5.61 24.31
N LEU A 14 -3.53 6.02 23.87
CA LEU A 14 -4.51 5.09 23.31
C LEU A 14 -3.81 4.35 22.16
N ALA A 15 -3.56 3.06 22.35
CA ALA A 15 -3.03 2.22 21.30
C ALA A 15 -4.14 2.01 20.28
N TYR A 16 -4.17 2.88 19.26
CA TYR A 16 -5.09 2.74 18.15
C TYR A 16 -4.76 1.49 17.34
N ASP A 17 -5.80 0.83 16.82
CA ASP A 17 -5.62 -0.38 16.06
C ASP A 17 -5.26 -0.03 14.61
N LYS A 18 -3.99 -0.22 14.23
CA LYS A 18 -3.46 0.21 12.93
C LYS A 18 -3.15 -0.95 12.00
N ALA A 19 -3.28 -0.69 10.70
CA ALA A 19 -2.94 -1.63 9.63
C ALA A 19 -2.37 -0.88 8.41
N SER A 20 -1.30 -1.42 7.81
CA SER A 20 -0.75 -0.98 6.53
C SER A 20 -1.25 -1.86 5.39
N PHE A 21 -1.63 -1.24 4.27
CA PHE A 21 -2.04 -1.91 3.04
C PHE A 21 -1.13 -1.48 1.90
N TYR A 22 -0.74 -2.42 1.04
CA TYR A 22 0.31 -2.24 0.03
C TYR A 22 -0.21 -2.31 -1.42
N GLY A 23 -1.54 -2.24 -1.63
CA GLY A 23 -2.18 -2.33 -2.95
C GLY A 23 -2.54 -3.75 -3.40
N ALA A 24 -1.89 -4.79 -2.88
CA ALA A 24 -2.40 -6.18 -2.98
C ALA A 24 -3.07 -6.65 -1.69
N SER A 25 -2.94 -5.86 -0.62
CA SER A 25 -3.39 -6.21 0.72
C SER A 25 -4.89 -6.04 0.89
N TYR A 26 -5.50 -6.88 1.72
CA TYR A 26 -6.89 -6.69 2.13
C TYR A 26 -7.20 -7.37 3.47
N ILE A 27 -8.30 -6.94 4.09
CA ILE A 27 -8.92 -7.61 5.22
C ILE A 27 -10.38 -7.91 4.84
N SER A 28 -10.81 -9.15 5.01
CA SER A 28 -12.21 -9.57 4.82
C SER A 28 -12.78 -10.10 6.13
N TYR A 29 -13.75 -9.37 6.68
CA TYR A 29 -14.48 -9.74 7.89
C TYR A 29 -15.87 -10.29 7.51
N PRO A 30 -16.14 -11.57 7.74
CA PRO A 30 -17.43 -12.15 7.40
C PRO A 30 -18.53 -11.57 8.31
N LEU A 31 -19.58 -11.05 7.69
CA LEU A 31 -20.72 -10.46 8.36
C LEU A 31 -21.98 -10.71 7.53
N GLN A 32 -23.07 -11.12 8.19
CA GLN A 32 -24.39 -11.17 7.60
C GLN A 32 -25.34 -10.34 8.47
N GLU A 33 -25.96 -9.34 7.86
CA GLU A 33 -26.95 -8.50 8.55
C GLU A 33 -27.89 -7.82 7.56
N ALA A 34 -29.06 -7.41 8.05
CA ALA A 34 -30.01 -6.57 7.33
C ALA A 34 -30.45 -5.46 8.29
N LYS A 35 -29.94 -4.24 8.08
CA LYS A 35 -30.16 -3.13 9.03
C LYS A 35 -30.51 -1.81 8.33
N GLY A 36 -31.49 -1.09 8.90
CA GLY A 36 -31.80 0.31 8.58
C GLY A 36 -30.76 1.31 9.11
N ILE A 37 -29.75 0.83 9.85
CA ILE A 37 -28.71 1.65 10.46
C ILE A 37 -27.32 1.26 9.93
N THR A 38 -26.46 2.26 9.77
CA THR A 38 -25.04 2.06 9.45
C THR A 38 -24.22 3.07 10.26
N ASP A 39 -23.18 2.61 10.92
CA ASP A 39 -22.29 3.39 11.78
C ASP A 39 -20.85 2.99 11.49
N ILE A 40 -20.12 3.86 10.79
CA ILE A 40 -18.76 3.60 10.31
C ILE A 40 -17.86 4.72 10.81
N SER A 41 -16.71 4.37 11.36
CA SER A 41 -15.65 5.33 11.70
C SER A 41 -14.31 4.72 11.39
N PHE A 42 -13.39 5.50 10.84
CA PHE A 42 -12.00 5.10 10.63
C PHE A 42 -11.11 6.32 10.40
N ARG A 43 -9.81 6.16 10.64
CA ARG A 43 -8.79 7.12 10.20
C ARG A 43 -8.01 6.49 9.07
N PHE A 44 -7.60 7.27 8.08
CA PHE A 44 -6.72 6.78 7.03
C PHE A 44 -5.74 7.85 6.56
N ARG A 45 -4.66 7.42 5.93
CA ARG A 45 -3.75 8.28 5.18
C ARG A 45 -3.25 7.58 3.91
N THR A 46 -3.11 8.33 2.83
CA THR A 46 -2.59 7.84 1.54
C THR A 46 -2.15 9.00 0.65
N HIS A 47 -1.41 8.70 -0.43
CA HIS A 47 -1.15 9.61 -1.55
C HIS A 47 -2.01 9.30 -2.78
N LEU A 48 -2.75 8.18 -2.77
CA LEU A 48 -3.57 7.75 -3.89
C LEU A 48 -4.78 8.65 -4.08
N SER A 49 -5.02 9.09 -5.30
CA SER A 49 -6.24 9.83 -5.68
C SER A 49 -7.46 8.93 -5.79
N ASP A 50 -7.25 7.66 -6.14
CA ASP A 50 -8.30 6.68 -6.37
C ASP A 50 -7.94 5.40 -5.59
N ALA A 51 -8.84 4.94 -4.71
CA ALA A 51 -8.60 3.76 -3.87
C ALA A 51 -9.87 3.27 -3.18
N LEU A 52 -10.09 1.95 -3.14
CA LEU A 52 -11.12 1.33 -2.31
C LEU A 52 -10.70 1.33 -0.83
N LEU A 53 -11.47 2.01 0.03
CA LEU A 53 -11.19 2.02 1.47
C LEU A 53 -11.96 0.94 2.22
N LEU A 54 -13.28 0.91 2.03
CA LEU A 54 -14.17 -0.03 2.71
C LEU A 54 -15.32 -0.45 1.78
N LEU A 55 -15.66 -1.73 1.78
CA LEU A 55 -16.84 -2.27 1.11
C LEU A 55 -17.62 -3.18 2.05
N ALA A 56 -18.89 -2.83 2.29
CA ALA A 56 -19.87 -3.72 2.89
C ALA A 56 -20.70 -4.34 1.77
N ALA A 57 -20.57 -5.66 1.56
CA ALA A 57 -21.08 -6.33 0.36
C ALA A 57 -22.25 -7.29 0.65
N GLY A 58 -23.36 -7.03 -0.03
CA GLY A 58 -24.50 -7.93 -0.19
C GLY A 58 -24.53 -8.57 -1.57
N LYS A 59 -25.63 -9.27 -1.86
CA LYS A 59 -25.89 -9.86 -3.19
C LYS A 59 -26.23 -8.80 -4.25
N THR A 60 -26.94 -7.76 -3.82
CA THR A 60 -27.40 -6.64 -4.65
C THR A 60 -27.09 -5.31 -3.98
N ASP A 61 -27.17 -5.31 -2.64
CA ASP A 61 -26.95 -4.12 -1.83
C ASP A 61 -25.47 -4.00 -1.49
N TYR A 62 -25.00 -2.77 -1.40
CA TYR A 62 -23.64 -2.50 -0.94
C TYR A 62 -23.54 -1.10 -0.36
N CYS A 63 -22.54 -0.92 0.50
CA CYS A 63 -22.03 0.38 0.89
C CYS A 63 -20.53 0.40 0.66
N MET A 64 -20.09 1.23 -0.28
CA MET A 64 -18.70 1.32 -0.72
C MET A 64 -18.18 2.72 -0.42
N ILE A 65 -17.01 2.79 0.19
CA ILE A 65 -16.30 4.02 0.50
C ILE A 65 -14.97 3.98 -0.23
N ARG A 66 -14.73 4.97 -1.07
CA ARG A 66 -13.52 5.06 -1.90
C ARG A 66 -13.04 6.49 -2.03
N LEU A 67 -11.79 6.64 -2.42
CA LEU A 67 -11.29 7.88 -3.00
C LEU A 67 -11.59 7.91 -4.49
N GLU A 68 -12.01 9.08 -4.99
CA GLU A 68 -12.10 9.40 -6.41
C GLU A 68 -11.54 10.79 -6.66
N GLY A 69 -10.46 10.89 -7.43
CA GLY A 69 -9.77 12.17 -7.64
C GLY A 69 -9.38 12.89 -6.35
N GLY A 70 -8.97 12.14 -5.33
CA GLY A 70 -8.56 12.61 -3.99
C GLY A 70 -9.71 12.94 -3.05
N LYS A 71 -10.97 12.77 -3.46
CA LYS A 71 -12.15 13.06 -2.65
C LYS A 71 -12.75 11.78 -2.08
N LEU A 72 -13.21 11.81 -0.84
CA LEU A 72 -13.96 10.70 -0.28
C LEU A 72 -15.36 10.64 -0.90
N LYS A 73 -15.72 9.47 -1.41
CA LYS A 73 -17.06 9.18 -1.89
C LYS A 73 -17.61 7.93 -1.23
N LEU A 74 -18.88 8.04 -0.83
CA LEU A 74 -19.70 6.91 -0.44
C LEU A 74 -20.70 6.62 -1.56
N HIS A 75 -20.70 5.38 -2.03
CA HIS A 75 -21.68 4.80 -2.95
C HIS A 75 -22.52 3.79 -2.17
N ILE A 76 -23.84 3.92 -2.21
CA ILE A 76 -24.73 3.02 -1.49
C ILE A 76 -25.91 2.61 -2.35
N ASN A 77 -26.18 1.32 -2.39
CA ASN A 77 -27.36 0.73 -3.04
C ASN A 77 -28.13 -0.11 -2.02
N LEU A 78 -29.41 0.20 -1.85
CA LEU A 78 -30.34 -0.47 -0.93
C LEU A 78 -31.50 -1.14 -1.71
N GLY A 79 -31.24 -1.53 -2.96
CA GLY A 79 -32.21 -2.15 -3.86
C GLY A 79 -33.01 -1.18 -4.74
N ALA A 80 -32.83 0.14 -4.59
CA ALA A 80 -33.49 1.18 -5.40
C ALA A 80 -32.56 1.89 -6.41
N GLY A 81 -31.39 1.30 -6.66
CA GLY A 81 -30.30 1.91 -7.45
C GLY A 81 -29.28 2.62 -6.58
N GLU A 82 -28.12 2.92 -7.17
CA GLU A 82 -27.01 3.54 -6.45
C GLU A 82 -27.29 5.02 -6.13
N SER A 83 -26.90 5.43 -4.93
CA SER A 83 -26.79 6.83 -4.52
C SER A 83 -25.36 7.15 -4.09
N GLU A 84 -24.85 8.28 -4.57
CA GLU A 84 -23.53 8.79 -4.18
C GLU A 84 -23.64 9.93 -3.15
N LEU A 85 -22.70 9.99 -2.20
CA LEU A 85 -22.42 11.17 -1.36
C LEU A 85 -20.90 11.43 -1.35
N SER A 86 -20.51 12.59 -1.88
CA SER A 86 -19.11 13.06 -1.89
C SER A 86 -18.79 13.94 -0.67
N SER A 87 -17.52 13.99 -0.27
CA SER A 87 -17.00 14.94 0.73
C SER A 87 -17.24 16.40 0.31
N ALA A 88 -17.03 17.33 1.23
CA ALA A 88 -17.22 18.76 0.97
C ALA A 88 -16.36 19.24 -0.21
N LYS A 89 -16.86 20.23 -0.97
CA LYS A 89 -16.14 20.77 -2.12
C LYS A 89 -14.80 21.34 -1.67
N GLY A 90 -13.74 21.01 -2.42
CA GLY A 90 -12.37 21.47 -2.13
C GLY A 90 -11.62 20.63 -1.10
N THR A 91 -12.25 19.59 -0.53
CA THR A 91 -11.59 18.65 0.39
C THR A 91 -10.92 17.53 -0.38
N TYR A 92 -9.59 17.56 -0.44
CA TYR A 92 -8.74 16.47 -0.96
C TYR A 92 -8.02 15.80 0.21
N LEU A 93 -7.93 14.47 0.17
CA LEU A 93 -7.55 13.64 1.32
C LEU A 93 -6.35 12.71 1.03
N ASN A 94 -5.68 12.97 -0.09
CA ASN A 94 -4.51 12.23 -0.55
C ASN A 94 -3.21 13.01 -0.31
N ASP A 95 -3.18 13.78 0.79
CA ASP A 95 -2.07 14.66 1.19
C ASP A 95 -1.08 13.97 2.14
N THR A 96 -1.19 12.65 2.31
CA THR A 96 -0.41 11.79 3.22
C THR A 96 -0.62 12.06 4.73
N GLN A 97 -1.54 12.95 5.10
CA GLN A 97 -1.94 13.19 6.47
C GLN A 97 -3.08 12.25 6.89
N TYR A 98 -3.27 12.10 8.20
CA TYR A 98 -4.39 11.34 8.73
C TYR A 98 -5.68 12.16 8.68
N HIS A 99 -6.70 11.60 8.03
CA HIS A 99 -8.05 12.11 8.04
C HIS A 99 -8.98 11.20 8.82
N HIS A 100 -9.89 11.79 9.62
CA HIS A 100 -10.92 11.05 10.34
C HIS A 100 -12.24 11.08 9.58
N VAL A 101 -12.78 9.89 9.30
CA VAL A 101 -14.07 9.71 8.64
C VAL A 101 -15.07 9.14 9.64
N SER A 102 -16.27 9.72 9.70
CA SER A 102 -17.42 9.16 10.40
C SER A 102 -18.65 9.22 9.50
N ILE A 103 -19.34 8.10 9.35
CA ILE A 103 -20.53 7.96 8.52
C ILE A 103 -21.64 7.34 9.36
N ILE A 104 -22.75 8.06 9.44
CA ILE A 104 -23.92 7.65 10.20
C ILE A 104 -25.11 7.66 9.25
N ARG A 105 -25.73 6.50 9.09
CA ARG A 105 -27.00 6.32 8.39
C ARG A 105 -28.06 5.84 9.36
N ARG A 106 -29.23 6.47 9.30
CA ARG A 106 -30.46 6.04 9.98
C ARG A 106 -31.59 6.13 8.95
N GLU A 107 -32.09 4.99 8.50
CA GLU A 107 -33.02 4.87 7.39
C GLU A 107 -32.51 5.60 6.14
N ALA A 108 -33.31 6.53 5.60
CA ALA A 108 -32.95 7.39 4.47
C ALA A 108 -31.90 8.46 4.81
N ASN A 109 -31.69 8.79 6.09
CA ASN A 109 -30.84 9.91 6.46
C ASN A 109 -29.38 9.47 6.53
N LEU A 110 -28.56 9.96 5.61
CA LEU A 110 -27.13 9.70 5.53
C LEU A 110 -26.35 10.96 5.89
N THR A 111 -25.42 10.84 6.83
CA THR A 111 -24.47 11.89 7.23
C THR A 111 -23.06 11.36 7.10
N MET A 112 -22.18 12.13 6.47
CA MET A 112 -20.76 11.86 6.40
C MET A 112 -20.01 13.08 6.95
N LYS A 113 -19.12 12.83 7.91
CA LYS A 113 -18.20 13.80 8.49
C LYS A 113 -16.78 13.38 8.11
N VAL A 114 -16.03 14.31 7.52
CA VAL A 114 -14.60 14.14 7.24
C VAL A 114 -13.88 15.27 7.95
N ASP A 115 -13.01 14.92 8.89
CA ASP A 115 -12.41 15.85 9.86
C ASP A 115 -13.50 16.72 10.50
N ASP A 116 -13.52 18.02 10.24
CA ASP A 116 -14.55 18.93 10.77
C ASP A 116 -15.71 19.23 9.80
N SER A 117 -15.63 18.73 8.57
CA SER A 117 -16.60 19.01 7.51
C SER A 117 -17.73 17.98 7.47
N VAL A 118 -18.98 18.43 7.52
CA VAL A 118 -20.17 17.57 7.50
C VAL A 118 -20.98 17.77 6.22
N VAL A 119 -21.33 16.67 5.56
CA VAL A 119 -22.26 16.61 4.43
C VAL A 119 -23.39 15.63 4.73
N LYS A 120 -24.59 15.93 4.22
CA LYS A 120 -25.81 15.15 4.47
C LYS A 120 -26.55 14.88 3.18
N LYS A 121 -27.20 13.72 3.08
CA LYS A 121 -28.08 13.35 1.97
C LYS A 121 -29.25 12.54 2.48
N LYS A 122 -30.43 12.74 1.86
CA LYS A 122 -31.58 11.86 2.03
C LYS A 122 -31.60 10.87 0.87
N LEU A 123 -31.49 9.58 1.16
CA LEU A 123 -31.50 8.53 0.17
C LEU A 123 -32.90 8.41 -0.47
N PRO A 124 -32.98 8.20 -1.79
CA PRO A 124 -34.23 7.96 -2.48
C PRO A 124 -34.76 6.55 -2.19
N GLY A 125 -36.01 6.29 -2.55
CA GLY A 125 -36.64 4.97 -2.44
C GLY A 125 -37.41 4.75 -1.14
N ARG A 126 -37.82 3.50 -0.94
CA ARG A 126 -38.67 3.04 0.18
C ARG A 126 -38.07 1.90 1.01
N PHE A 127 -36.95 1.35 0.55
CA PHE A 127 -36.20 0.28 1.21
C PHE A 127 -34.96 0.90 1.82
N PHE A 128 -34.72 0.64 3.10
CA PHE A 128 -33.62 1.26 3.84
C PHE A 128 -32.74 0.23 4.56
N GLU A 129 -33.09 -1.04 4.51
CA GLU A 129 -32.20 -2.10 4.93
C GLU A 129 -31.00 -2.21 3.99
N LEU A 130 -29.80 -2.20 4.55
CA LEU A 130 -28.59 -2.64 3.86
C LEU A 130 -28.43 -4.14 4.13
N ASN A 131 -28.63 -4.97 3.10
CA ASN A 131 -28.57 -6.43 3.22
C ASN A 131 -27.16 -6.96 2.89
N ILE A 132 -26.34 -7.19 3.91
CA ILE A 132 -24.97 -7.72 3.78
C ILE A 132 -24.99 -9.24 3.83
N HIS A 133 -24.30 -9.87 2.89
CA HIS A 133 -24.20 -11.33 2.80
C HIS A 133 -22.76 -11.83 2.79
N PHE A 134 -21.85 -11.08 2.15
CA PHE A 134 -20.47 -11.50 1.95
C PHE A 134 -19.53 -10.94 3.02
N GLY A 135 -19.84 -9.78 3.59
CA GLY A 135 -19.11 -9.21 4.73
C GLY A 135 -18.56 -7.82 4.47
N ILE A 136 -17.55 -7.45 5.25
CA ILE A 136 -16.84 -6.17 5.20
C ILE A 136 -15.43 -6.39 4.67
N PHE A 137 -15.03 -5.63 3.66
CA PHE A 137 -13.72 -5.67 3.04
C PHE A 137 -13.01 -4.33 3.22
N LEU A 138 -11.72 -4.37 3.59
CA LEU A 138 -10.88 -3.18 3.75
C LEU A 138 -9.69 -3.23 2.78
N GLY A 139 -9.43 -2.10 2.14
CA GLY A 139 -8.27 -1.87 1.26
C GLY A 139 -8.29 -2.62 -0.07
N GLY A 140 -8.98 -3.75 -0.16
CA GLY A 140 -9.19 -4.50 -1.39
C GLY A 140 -10.32 -5.50 -1.20
N GLN A 141 -10.85 -6.02 -2.31
CA GLN A 141 -11.95 -6.99 -2.30
C GLN A 141 -11.49 -8.46 -2.41
N GLY A 142 -10.19 -8.70 -2.56
CA GLY A 142 -9.65 -10.06 -2.74
C GLY A 142 -10.29 -10.75 -3.94
N ASP A 143 -10.72 -12.00 -3.74
CA ASP A 143 -11.42 -12.79 -4.77
C ASP A 143 -12.89 -12.37 -4.97
N PHE A 144 -13.44 -11.52 -4.11
CA PHE A 144 -14.78 -11.00 -4.31
C PHE A 144 -14.75 -10.04 -5.50
N SER A 145 -15.39 -10.42 -6.59
CA SER A 145 -15.55 -9.56 -7.76
C SER A 145 -16.96 -9.64 -8.29
N GLU A 146 -17.65 -8.51 -8.28
CA GLU A 146 -18.98 -8.37 -8.86
C GLU A 146 -18.95 -7.32 -9.97
N LEU A 147 -19.65 -7.57 -11.08
CA LEU A 147 -19.58 -6.69 -12.25
C LEU A 147 -20.05 -5.27 -11.94
N PHE A 148 -21.01 -5.11 -11.03
CA PHE A 148 -21.57 -3.82 -10.64
C PHE A 148 -20.58 -2.94 -9.87
N LEU A 149 -19.51 -3.51 -9.33
CA LEU A 149 -18.47 -2.79 -8.60
C LEU A 149 -17.43 -2.14 -9.53
N GLY A 150 -17.34 -2.60 -10.79
CA GLY A 150 -16.38 -2.09 -11.76
C GLY A 150 -14.92 -2.40 -11.39
N HIS A 151 -13.99 -1.70 -12.06
CA HIS A 151 -12.58 -1.78 -11.72
C HIS A 151 -12.26 -0.80 -10.59
N MET A 152 -11.61 -1.29 -9.53
CA MET A 152 -11.19 -0.48 -8.40
C MET A 152 -9.70 -0.63 -8.17
N GLU A 153 -9.05 0.50 -7.89
CA GLU A 153 -7.69 0.48 -7.35
C GLU A 153 -7.75 0.11 -5.88
N ASN A 154 -6.94 -0.87 -5.49
CA ASN A 154 -6.79 -1.25 -4.09
C ASN A 154 -6.00 -0.19 -3.33
N PHE A 155 -6.31 -0.04 -2.05
CA PHE A 155 -5.67 0.91 -1.17
C PHE A 155 -4.21 0.59 -0.90
N ARG A 156 -3.40 1.64 -0.97
CA ARG A 156 -2.04 1.69 -0.46
C ARG A 156 -1.94 2.82 0.56
N GLY A 157 -1.61 2.49 1.80
CA GLY A 157 -1.56 3.46 2.90
C GLY A 157 -1.84 2.82 4.26
N CYS A 158 -2.18 3.66 5.25
CA CYS A 158 -2.49 3.20 6.60
C CYS A 158 -3.95 3.48 6.96
N MET A 159 -4.56 2.54 7.69
CA MET A 159 -5.85 2.75 8.35
C MET A 159 -5.73 2.52 9.85
N GLU A 160 -6.52 3.25 10.63
CA GLU A 160 -6.61 3.13 12.09
C GLU A 160 -8.09 3.09 12.52
N ASP A 161 -8.36 2.31 13.57
CA ASP A 161 -9.65 2.27 14.29
C ASP A 161 -10.87 2.06 13.40
N VAL A 162 -10.75 1.14 12.43
CA VAL A 162 -11.84 0.84 11.53
C VAL A 162 -12.97 0.15 12.30
N TYR A 163 -14.08 0.85 12.41
CA TYR A 163 -15.28 0.44 13.12
C TYR A 163 -16.47 0.35 12.17
N TYR A 164 -17.24 -0.73 12.28
CA TYR A 164 -18.48 -0.95 11.55
C TYR A 164 -19.55 -1.52 12.49
N ASN A 165 -20.64 -0.78 12.72
CA ASN A 165 -21.83 -1.23 13.48
C ASN A 165 -21.54 -1.95 14.81
N GLY A 166 -20.56 -1.52 15.60
CA GLY A 166 -20.18 -2.19 16.86
C GLY A 166 -18.86 -2.94 16.80
N VAL A 167 -18.37 -3.23 15.59
CA VAL A 167 -17.24 -4.13 15.38
C VAL A 167 -15.99 -3.34 15.01
N LYS A 168 -14.93 -3.48 15.80
CA LYS A 168 -13.58 -3.00 15.46
C LYS A 168 -12.88 -4.01 14.54
N ILE A 169 -12.89 -3.73 13.24
CA ILE A 169 -12.48 -4.67 12.21
C ILE A 169 -10.97 -4.99 12.29
N ILE A 170 -10.12 -3.97 12.50
CA ILE A 170 -8.66 -4.19 12.63
C ILE A 170 -8.33 -4.99 13.90
N GLU A 171 -9.04 -4.76 15.01
CA GLU A 171 -8.88 -5.54 16.24
C GLU A 171 -9.23 -7.02 16.00
N LYS A 172 -10.35 -7.30 15.33
CA LYS A 172 -10.77 -8.65 14.95
C LYS A 172 -9.78 -9.32 14.00
N ALA A 173 -9.25 -8.57 13.05
CA ALA A 173 -8.26 -9.07 12.10
C ALA A 173 -6.94 -9.43 12.79
N ARG A 174 -6.42 -8.57 13.68
CA ARG A 174 -5.18 -8.81 14.42
C ARG A 174 -5.29 -10.00 15.36
N SER A 175 -6.41 -10.10 16.07
CA SER A 175 -6.70 -11.22 16.98
C SER A 175 -7.14 -12.51 16.25
N ARG A 176 -7.27 -12.47 14.92
CA ARG A 176 -7.81 -13.56 14.08
C ARG A 176 -9.15 -14.10 14.60
N SER A 177 -10.00 -13.22 15.13
CA SER A 177 -11.27 -13.55 15.74
C SER A 177 -12.41 -13.48 14.73
N GLY A 178 -13.17 -14.58 14.56
CA GLY A 178 -14.39 -14.58 13.73
C GLY A 178 -14.14 -14.82 12.25
N SER A 179 -13.23 -15.74 11.92
CA SER A 179 -12.93 -16.16 10.54
C SER A 179 -12.51 -15.02 9.61
N VAL A 180 -11.85 -13.98 10.17
CA VAL A 180 -11.29 -12.87 9.39
C VAL A 180 -10.18 -13.37 8.50
N HIS A 181 -10.26 -13.05 7.22
CA HIS A 181 -9.16 -13.26 6.28
C HIS A 181 -8.31 -11.99 6.18
N VAL A 182 -7.00 -12.16 6.19
CA VAL A 182 -6.02 -11.06 6.15
C VAL A 182 -4.94 -11.44 5.16
N GLU A 183 -4.74 -10.61 4.15
CA GLU A 183 -3.73 -10.82 3.13
C GLU A 183 -2.81 -9.60 3.06
N GLY A 184 -1.50 -9.84 3.18
CA GLY A 184 -0.47 -8.83 2.95
C GLY A 184 -0.54 -7.57 3.81
N VAL A 185 -1.06 -7.62 5.05
CA VAL A 185 -1.14 -6.45 5.96
C VAL A 185 -0.08 -6.53 7.06
N THR A 186 0.46 -5.37 7.48
CA THR A 186 1.24 -5.25 8.72
C THR A 186 0.50 -4.46 9.79
N TRP A 187 0.75 -4.76 11.07
CA TRP A 187 0.05 -4.18 12.24
C TRP A 187 0.71 -2.90 12.77
N ASN A 188 1.13 -2.04 11.86
CA ASN A 188 1.69 -0.72 12.12
C ASN A 188 1.37 0.19 10.94
N CYS A 189 1.82 1.45 10.98
CA CYS A 189 1.89 2.26 9.78
C CYS A 189 3.32 2.21 9.25
N ALA A 190 3.51 1.64 8.06
CA ALA A 190 4.83 1.43 7.48
C ALA A 190 5.47 2.76 7.08
N LEU A 191 6.78 2.88 7.36
CA LEU A 191 7.57 4.09 7.06
C LEU A 191 7.71 4.33 5.55
N GLU A 192 7.53 3.30 4.73
CA GLU A 192 7.57 3.44 3.26
C GLU A 192 6.45 4.31 2.68
N PHE A 193 5.41 4.63 3.47
CA PHE A 193 4.39 5.59 3.03
C PHE A 193 4.82 7.05 3.25
N ASP A 194 5.88 7.28 4.03
CA ASP A 194 6.57 8.58 4.15
C ASP A 194 7.79 8.67 3.23
N ALA A 195 8.12 7.58 2.52
CA ALA A 195 9.24 7.52 1.61
C ALA A 195 9.00 8.41 0.38
N ASP A 196 10.02 9.15 0.00
CA ASP A 196 10.06 9.97 -1.20
C ASP A 196 10.99 9.35 -2.26
N ILE A 197 11.23 10.06 -3.36
CA ILE A 197 12.12 9.60 -4.44
C ILE A 197 13.59 9.46 -4.00
N SER A 198 13.98 10.03 -2.87
CA SER A 198 15.33 9.93 -2.31
C SER A 198 15.48 8.78 -1.31
N SER A 199 14.37 8.13 -0.96
CA SER A 199 14.34 7.05 0.02
C SER A 199 14.80 5.74 -0.61
N ASP A 200 15.73 5.07 0.06
CA ASP A 200 16.27 3.79 -0.38
C ASP A 200 15.27 2.64 -0.16
N ILE A 201 15.30 1.63 -1.03
CA ILE A 201 14.55 0.39 -0.87
C ILE A 201 15.44 -0.74 -0.34
N SER A 202 14.85 -1.68 0.39
CA SER A 202 15.56 -2.85 0.93
C SER A 202 14.90 -4.15 0.47
N PHE A 203 15.72 -5.11 0.04
CA PHE A 203 15.31 -6.47 -0.29
C PHE A 203 15.73 -7.37 0.88
N ILE A 204 14.79 -7.66 1.78
CA ILE A 204 15.09 -8.34 3.05
C ILE A 204 14.93 -9.87 2.91
N ASP A 205 13.89 -10.32 2.20
CA ASP A 205 13.61 -11.74 2.01
C ASP A 205 14.32 -12.30 0.77
N GLU A 206 14.70 -13.57 0.79
CA GLU A 206 15.41 -14.24 -0.33
C GLU A 206 14.62 -14.24 -1.65
N GLY A 207 13.30 -14.08 -1.58
CA GLY A 207 12.41 -13.98 -2.73
C GLY A 207 12.00 -12.56 -3.11
N ALA A 208 12.54 -11.53 -2.44
CA ALA A 208 12.15 -10.14 -2.72
C ALA A 208 12.78 -9.67 -4.04
N TYR A 209 11.94 -9.22 -4.97
CA TYR A 209 12.37 -8.63 -6.24
C TYR A 209 11.44 -7.48 -6.65
N LEU A 210 11.95 -6.61 -7.52
CA LEU A 210 11.19 -5.56 -8.19
C LEU A 210 11.20 -5.82 -9.69
N ILE A 211 10.04 -5.72 -10.33
CA ILE A 211 9.94 -5.74 -11.79
C ILE A 211 9.96 -4.30 -12.28
N LEU A 212 10.96 -3.98 -13.11
CA LEU A 212 11.04 -2.69 -13.78
C LEU A 212 10.38 -2.77 -15.17
N PRO A 213 9.81 -1.65 -15.68
CA PRO A 213 9.29 -1.59 -17.04
C PRO A 213 10.31 -2.08 -18.07
N LYS A 214 9.82 -2.75 -19.12
CA LYS A 214 10.68 -3.39 -20.13
C LYS A 214 11.57 -2.35 -20.81
N ILE A 215 12.87 -2.42 -20.54
CA ILE A 215 13.88 -1.64 -21.24
C ILE A 215 14.26 -2.39 -22.52
N ASN A 216 14.25 -1.68 -23.65
CA ASN A 216 14.65 -2.23 -24.94
C ASN A 216 16.18 -2.44 -24.98
N SER A 217 16.65 -3.60 -24.52
CA SER A 217 18.07 -3.94 -24.46
C SER A 217 18.77 -3.95 -25.83
N ARG A 218 18.02 -4.03 -26.95
CA ARG A 218 18.59 -4.00 -28.32
C ARG A 218 19.08 -2.62 -28.77
N ALA A 219 18.77 -1.54 -28.04
CA ALA A 219 19.28 -0.21 -28.34
C ALA A 219 20.56 0.12 -27.53
N GLY A 220 20.97 -0.78 -26.63
CA GLY A 220 21.89 -0.44 -25.55
C GLY A 220 21.21 0.37 -24.44
N GLY A 221 21.96 0.68 -23.39
CA GLY A 221 21.44 1.44 -22.27
C GLY A 221 22.51 1.77 -21.24
N ARG A 222 22.19 2.74 -20.39
CA ARG A 222 22.98 3.13 -19.23
C ARG A 222 22.19 2.83 -17.97
N TRP A 223 22.74 1.96 -17.13
CA TRP A 223 22.25 1.71 -15.78
C TRP A 223 23.18 2.36 -14.78
N GLN A 224 22.58 3.04 -13.82
CA GLN A 224 23.27 3.57 -12.66
C GLN A 224 22.51 3.08 -11.43
N ILE A 225 23.18 2.27 -10.62
CA ILE A 225 22.59 1.66 -9.43
C ILE A 225 23.51 1.97 -8.26
N GLU A 226 22.93 2.50 -7.18
CA GLU A 226 23.61 2.61 -5.89
C GLU A 226 23.06 1.52 -4.99
N PHE A 227 23.94 0.74 -4.36
CA PHE A 227 23.54 -0.32 -3.44
C PHE A 227 24.53 -0.48 -2.30
N LYS A 228 24.10 -1.12 -1.22
CA LYS A 228 24.95 -1.63 -0.15
C LYS A 228 24.46 -3.01 0.25
N THR A 229 25.38 -3.92 0.55
CA THR A 229 25.02 -5.25 1.01
C THR A 229 26.17 -5.88 1.79
N ILE A 230 25.86 -6.86 2.63
CA ILE A 230 26.83 -7.80 3.22
C ILE A 230 26.72 -9.19 2.59
N THR A 231 25.67 -9.42 1.79
CA THR A 231 25.39 -10.71 1.15
C THR A 231 26.42 -10.99 0.07
N PRO A 232 27.11 -12.14 0.12
CA PRO A 232 28.18 -12.44 -0.84
C PRO A 232 27.64 -12.85 -2.21
N ASN A 233 26.43 -13.40 -2.29
CA ASN A 233 25.84 -13.92 -3.52
C ASN A 233 24.45 -13.32 -3.73
N ALA A 234 24.21 -12.66 -4.86
CA ALA A 234 22.92 -12.04 -5.16
C ALA A 234 22.75 -11.80 -6.66
N VAL A 235 21.51 -11.78 -7.14
CA VAL A 235 21.17 -11.22 -8.46
C VAL A 235 20.78 -9.77 -8.24
N ILE A 236 21.48 -8.83 -8.88
CA ILE A 236 21.22 -7.39 -8.75
C ILE A 236 20.26 -6.92 -9.85
N LEU A 237 20.47 -7.38 -11.08
CA LEU A 237 19.64 -7.06 -12.24
C LEU A 237 19.56 -8.26 -13.15
N TYR A 238 18.36 -8.60 -13.62
CA TYR A 238 18.17 -9.65 -14.60
C TYR A 238 17.15 -9.22 -15.67
N ASN A 239 17.55 -9.30 -16.93
CA ASN A 239 16.70 -9.09 -18.08
C ASN A 239 16.80 -10.33 -18.99
N PRO A 240 15.72 -11.14 -19.10
CA PRO A 240 15.73 -12.37 -19.88
C PRO A 240 15.69 -12.14 -21.40
N GLY A 241 15.50 -10.90 -21.86
CA GLY A 241 15.39 -10.57 -23.28
C GLY A 241 13.96 -10.77 -23.84
N GLY A 242 13.88 -10.94 -25.16
CA GLY A 242 12.63 -10.93 -25.92
C GLY A 242 12.01 -12.31 -26.24
N GLY A 243 12.66 -13.43 -25.91
CA GLY A 243 12.14 -14.77 -26.17
C GLY A 243 13.20 -15.86 -26.26
N ARG A 244 12.84 -17.05 -26.78
CA ARG A 244 13.80 -18.15 -27.00
C ARG A 244 14.93 -17.70 -27.92
N GLY A 245 16.18 -17.83 -27.45
CA GLY A 245 17.38 -17.47 -28.20
C GLY A 245 17.72 -15.98 -28.17
N SER A 246 17.01 -15.15 -27.40
CA SER A 246 17.44 -13.76 -27.21
C SER A 246 18.57 -13.65 -26.20
N ASP A 247 19.46 -12.69 -26.43
CA ASP A 247 20.49 -12.30 -25.47
C ASP A 247 19.82 -11.80 -24.18
N PHE A 248 20.32 -12.31 -23.05
CA PHE A 248 19.95 -11.86 -21.71
C PHE A 248 21.02 -10.90 -21.19
N LEU A 249 20.66 -10.10 -20.17
CA LEU A 249 21.60 -9.34 -19.36
C LEU A 249 21.42 -9.76 -17.90
N ALA A 250 22.50 -10.18 -17.25
CA ALA A 250 22.52 -10.46 -15.82
C ALA A 250 23.65 -9.68 -15.16
N VAL A 251 23.33 -8.98 -14.08
CA VAL A 251 24.30 -8.43 -13.13
C VAL A 251 24.15 -9.22 -11.84
N GLU A 252 25.19 -9.98 -11.52
CA GLU A 252 25.23 -10.92 -10.41
C GLU A 252 26.40 -10.56 -9.50
N MET A 253 26.24 -10.80 -8.21
CA MET A 253 27.33 -10.80 -7.25
C MET A 253 27.61 -12.24 -6.86
N LEU A 254 28.88 -12.64 -6.92
CA LEU A 254 29.33 -13.95 -6.47
C LEU A 254 30.60 -13.79 -5.63
N GLU A 255 30.56 -14.30 -4.41
CA GLU A 255 31.60 -14.11 -3.39
C GLU A 255 31.98 -12.64 -3.17
N GLY A 256 30.99 -11.75 -3.23
CA GLY A 256 31.17 -10.31 -3.05
C GLY A 256 31.63 -9.55 -4.29
N VAL A 257 31.86 -10.24 -5.41
CA VAL A 257 32.40 -9.67 -6.64
C VAL A 257 31.30 -9.58 -7.70
N VAL A 258 31.13 -8.39 -8.29
CA VAL A 258 30.14 -8.15 -9.34
C VAL A 258 30.60 -8.72 -10.69
N ARG A 259 29.68 -9.39 -11.38
CA ARG A 259 29.84 -10.00 -12.69
C ARG A 259 28.68 -9.55 -13.57
N VAL A 260 28.99 -9.20 -14.81
CA VAL A 260 28.02 -8.87 -15.85
C VAL A 260 28.10 -9.95 -16.92
N LYS A 261 26.97 -10.58 -17.22
CA LYS A 261 26.83 -11.54 -18.31
C LYS A 261 25.86 -10.99 -19.33
N MET A 262 26.26 -11.02 -20.60
CA MET A 262 25.39 -10.72 -21.73
C MET A 262 25.61 -11.78 -22.80
N ALA A 263 24.57 -12.53 -23.14
CA ALA A 263 24.66 -13.65 -24.07
C ALA A 263 25.78 -14.65 -23.67
N LYS A 264 26.85 -14.76 -24.48
CA LYS A 264 28.04 -15.59 -24.22
C LYS A 264 29.21 -14.80 -23.62
N SER A 265 29.09 -13.48 -23.51
CA SER A 265 30.15 -12.59 -23.02
C SER A 265 30.00 -12.37 -21.52
N GLN A 266 31.13 -12.26 -20.82
CA GLN A 266 31.15 -11.99 -19.38
C GLN A 266 32.24 -10.97 -19.06
N ILE A 267 31.90 -10.02 -18.20
CA ILE A 267 32.84 -9.10 -17.55
C ILE A 267 32.80 -9.37 -16.06
N VAL A 268 33.98 -9.51 -15.44
CA VAL A 268 34.13 -9.71 -14.00
C VAL A 268 34.90 -8.52 -13.46
N HIS A 269 34.32 -7.82 -12.49
CA HIS A 269 35.04 -6.80 -11.76
C HIS A 269 35.97 -7.47 -10.72
N THR A 270 36.99 -6.77 -10.23
CA THR A 270 37.93 -7.35 -9.25
C THR A 270 37.67 -6.92 -7.82
N ALA A 271 37.00 -5.78 -7.61
CA ALA A 271 36.68 -5.29 -6.28
C ALA A 271 35.51 -6.07 -5.65
N ARG A 272 35.65 -6.35 -4.34
CA ARG A 272 34.55 -6.81 -3.49
C ARG A 272 33.72 -5.61 -3.05
N VAL A 273 32.40 -5.75 -3.10
CA VAL A 273 31.43 -4.67 -2.81
C VAL A 273 30.36 -5.07 -1.79
N ASN A 274 30.59 -6.18 -1.08
CA ASN A 274 29.73 -6.69 0.00
C ASN A 274 30.25 -6.31 1.40
N ASP A 275 30.77 -5.09 1.55
CA ASP A 275 31.36 -4.58 2.80
C ASP A 275 30.34 -3.80 3.68
N GLY A 276 29.06 -3.83 3.31
CA GLY A 276 28.00 -3.07 3.98
C GLY A 276 28.01 -1.57 3.71
N GLN A 277 28.90 -1.08 2.84
CA GLN A 277 28.99 0.33 2.46
C GLN A 277 28.27 0.62 1.13
N TRP A 278 27.99 1.90 0.89
CA TRP A 278 27.38 2.36 -0.36
C TRP A 278 28.37 2.34 -1.52
N HIS A 279 27.87 1.84 -2.63
CA HIS A 279 28.62 1.46 -3.80
C HIS A 279 27.84 1.89 -5.04
N LYS A 280 28.47 2.66 -5.92
CA LYS A 280 27.85 3.15 -7.14
C LYS A 280 28.35 2.39 -8.34
N MET A 281 27.42 1.73 -9.04
CA MET A 281 27.69 0.94 -10.22
C MET A 281 27.21 1.66 -11.48
N HIS A 282 28.12 1.87 -12.43
CA HIS A 282 27.79 2.36 -13.76
C HIS A 282 27.98 1.23 -14.80
N LEU A 283 26.88 0.83 -15.44
CA LEU A 283 26.89 -0.13 -16.53
C LEU A 283 26.42 0.54 -17.81
N MET A 284 27.29 0.55 -18.82
CA MET A 284 26.93 0.93 -20.19
C MET A 284 27.09 -0.29 -21.08
N PHE A 285 26.04 -0.60 -21.82
CA PHE A 285 26.05 -1.71 -22.76
C PHE A 285 25.41 -1.28 -24.06
N ASN A 286 25.91 -1.81 -25.17
CA ASN A 286 25.32 -1.69 -26.48
C ASN A 286 25.20 -3.10 -27.11
N PRO A 287 24.49 -3.26 -28.24
CA PRO A 287 24.26 -4.58 -28.85
C PRO A 287 25.53 -5.36 -29.24
N SER A 288 26.68 -4.71 -29.28
CA SER A 288 27.94 -5.27 -29.78
C SER A 288 29.05 -5.32 -28.73
N VAL A 289 28.94 -4.55 -27.63
CA VAL A 289 29.99 -4.29 -26.64
C VAL A 289 29.35 -4.01 -25.27
N ILE A 290 29.89 -4.66 -24.23
CA ILE A 290 29.70 -4.22 -22.84
C ILE A 290 30.93 -3.38 -22.48
N GLU A 291 30.74 -2.13 -22.05
CA GLU A 291 31.85 -1.31 -21.61
C GLU A 291 32.34 -1.73 -20.21
N PRO A 292 33.62 -1.49 -19.86
CA PRO A 292 34.12 -1.75 -18.52
C PRO A 292 33.29 -1.03 -17.47
N MET A 293 32.78 -1.80 -16.51
CA MET A 293 32.00 -1.29 -15.40
C MET A 293 32.87 -0.36 -14.55
N ARG A 294 32.37 0.85 -14.27
CA ARG A 294 33.03 1.79 -13.35
C ARG A 294 32.32 1.77 -12.02
N TYR A 295 33.14 1.84 -10.98
CA TYR A 295 32.71 1.76 -9.61
C TYR A 295 33.30 2.91 -8.83
N GLU A 296 32.45 3.68 -8.17
CA GLU A 296 32.85 4.77 -7.29
C GLU A 296 32.32 4.43 -5.89
N ARG A 297 33.18 4.54 -4.86
CA ARG A 297 32.66 4.57 -3.49
C ARG A 297 31.95 5.90 -3.32
N THR A 298 30.68 5.85 -3.02
CA THR A 298 29.94 7.06 -2.66
C THR A 298 30.36 7.45 -1.25
N CYS A 299 31.24 8.44 -1.11
CA CYS A 299 31.45 9.11 0.18
C CYS A 299 30.18 9.92 0.48
N VAL A 300 29.24 9.33 1.24
CA VAL A 300 28.09 10.06 1.76
C VAL A 300 28.61 10.99 2.86
N SER A 301 28.93 12.24 2.51
CA SER A 301 29.05 13.29 3.50
C SER A 301 27.66 13.55 4.06
N HIS A 302 27.37 13.08 5.27
CA HIS A 302 26.18 13.50 6.01
C HIS A 302 26.26 15.02 6.22
N LEU A 303 25.57 15.80 5.36
CA LEU A 303 25.14 17.13 5.74
C LEU A 303 23.95 16.93 6.68
N ARG A 304 24.22 17.00 7.99
CA ARG A 304 23.15 17.25 8.97
C ARG A 304 22.64 18.67 8.72
N HIS A 305 21.37 18.80 8.38
CA HIS A 305 20.58 20.00 8.64
C HIS A 305 19.46 19.63 9.59
#